data_AF-A0A1I8AJG1-F1
#
_entry.id   AF-A0A1I8AJG1-F1
#
_cell.length_a   1.000
_cell.length_b   1.000
_cell.length_c   1.000
_cell.angle_alpha   90.00
_cell.angle_beta   90.00
_cell.angle_gamma   90.00
#
_symmetry.space_group_name_H-M   'P 1'
#
loop_
_entity.id
_entity.type
_entity.pdbx_description
1 polymer ?
#
loop_
_entity_poly.entity_id
_entity_poly.type
_entity_poly.pdbx_seq_one_letter_code
_entity_poly.pdbx_strand_id
1 'polypeptide(L)'
;MMLSNDAVNILIYYVLSGISIVLAIPFFYIITFHSPSALHLYRNTILNLTIWYYLAVSINGILIQLLFTRHEGQLCGKYVGLASYFGPAAVFACVIICTISCTNAGVSMLICFVFRYVQISNRSLPTYFQWFKPSTLCIILHVMSSLIAGFWTYVFISRTYFFEIYGILHACFDERNYSTAVVISSVAAGCIALASTLIFCLVLMTIKVLRSAKAFMTKQTYRLQLLLTVNLVVLMVSPFVFTGVPLAFNSFCIYCQVIGI
;
A
#
# COMPACT_ATOMS: atom_id res chain seq x y z
N MET A 1 -7.67 27.29 -23.11
CA MET A 1 -6.34 26.92 -22.58
C MET A 1 -6.46 25.48 -22.08
N MET A 2 -6.08 24.50 -22.89
CA MET A 2 -6.09 23.08 -22.46
C MET A 2 -4.97 22.89 -21.44
N LEU A 3 -5.28 22.33 -20.27
CA LEU A 3 -4.26 21.88 -19.33
C LEU A 3 -3.38 20.83 -20.03
N SER A 4 -2.06 20.91 -19.83
CA SER A 4 -1.16 19.84 -20.26
C SER A 4 -1.53 18.54 -19.53
N ASN A 5 -1.31 17.39 -20.16
CA ASN A 5 -1.61 16.07 -19.59
C ASN A 5 -1.02 15.90 -18.17
N ASP A 6 0.19 16.42 -17.95
CA ASP A 6 0.86 16.45 -16.64
C ASP A 6 0.03 17.20 -15.59
N ALA A 7 -0.50 18.38 -15.92
CA ALA A 7 -1.25 19.20 -14.98
C ALA A 7 -2.58 18.54 -14.58
N VAL A 8 -3.23 17.84 -15.52
CA VAL A 8 -4.43 17.04 -15.22
C VAL A 8 -4.08 15.88 -14.29
N ASN A 9 -3.00 15.15 -14.55
CA ASN A 9 -2.56 14.04 -13.70
C ASN A 9 -2.22 14.52 -12.28
N ILE A 10 -1.47 15.62 -12.17
CA ILE A 10 -1.13 16.25 -10.88
C ILE A 10 -2.40 16.61 -10.09
N LEU A 11 -3.38 17.25 -10.76
CA LEU A 11 -4.65 17.60 -10.14
C LEU A 11 -5.40 16.36 -9.67
N ILE A 12 -5.45 15.30 -10.48
CA ILE A 12 -6.09 14.03 -10.12
C ILE A 12 -5.43 13.43 -8.87
N TYR A 13 -4.09 13.39 -8.81
CA TYR A 13 -3.37 12.92 -7.63
C TYR A 13 -3.72 13.73 -6.37
N TYR A 14 -3.69 15.06 -6.45
CA TYR A 14 -4.06 15.90 -5.31
C TYR A 14 -5.51 15.73 -4.87
N VAL A 15 -6.45 15.67 -5.81
CA VAL A 15 -7.88 15.50 -5.50
C VAL A 15 -8.13 14.13 -4.86
N LEU A 16 -7.59 13.05 -5.42
CA LEU A 16 -7.78 11.70 -4.89
C LEU A 16 -7.12 11.54 -3.51
N SER A 17 -5.90 12.05 -3.32
CA SER A 17 -5.24 12.03 -2.00
C SER A 17 -5.95 12.92 -0.98
N GLY A 18 -6.42 14.10 -1.39
CA GLY A 18 -7.20 14.99 -0.54
C GLY A 18 -8.51 14.36 -0.08
N ILE A 19 -9.28 13.77 -1.00
CA ILE A 19 -10.50 13.03 -0.69
C ILE A 19 -10.20 11.88 0.27
N SER A 20 -9.13 11.11 0.02
CA SER A 20 -8.69 10.02 0.89
C SER A 20 -8.42 10.49 2.32
N ILE A 21 -7.71 11.60 2.50
CA ILE A 21 -7.44 12.19 3.82
C ILE A 21 -8.73 12.66 4.50
N VAL A 22 -9.62 13.33 3.77
CA VAL A 22 -10.91 13.78 4.32
C VAL A 22 -11.77 12.60 4.80
N LEU A 23 -11.76 11.49 4.06
CA LEU A 23 -12.44 10.25 4.46
C LEU A 23 -11.75 9.54 5.64
N ALA A 24 -10.44 9.73 5.82
CA ALA A 24 -9.68 9.18 6.94
C ALA A 24 -10.13 9.74 8.29
N ILE A 25 -10.44 11.04 8.35
CA ILE A 25 -10.76 11.76 9.60
C ILE A 25 -11.96 11.12 10.34
N PRO A 26 -13.16 10.97 9.73
CA PRO A 26 -14.29 10.35 10.40
C PRO A 26 -14.02 8.88 10.71
N PHE A 27 -13.25 8.17 9.88
CA PHE A 27 -12.86 6.79 10.14
C PHE A 27 -12.01 6.65 11.41
N PHE A 28 -10.97 7.47 11.57
CA PHE A 28 -10.15 7.49 12.78
C PHE A 28 -10.95 7.90 14.02
N TYR A 29 -11.85 8.89 13.88
CA TYR A 29 -12.74 9.31 14.96
C TYR A 29 -13.64 8.15 15.43
N ILE A 30 -14.34 7.49 14.50
CA ILE A 30 -15.25 6.38 14.81
C ILE A 30 -14.48 5.23 15.46
N ILE A 31 -13.34 4.83 14.89
CA ILE A 31 -12.60 3.69 15.41
C ILE A 31 -12.01 3.99 16.79
N THR A 32 -11.50 5.19 17.03
CA THR A 32 -10.86 5.53 18.31
C THR A 32 -11.89 5.68 19.42
N PHE A 33 -13.00 6.40 19.18
CA PHE A 33 -13.94 6.81 20.21
C PHE A 33 -15.21 5.94 20.30
N HIS A 34 -15.62 5.29 19.21
CA HIS A 34 -16.88 4.53 19.16
C HIS A 34 -16.69 3.01 19.08
N SER A 35 -15.45 2.51 19.04
CA SER A 35 -15.21 1.07 19.08
C SER A 35 -15.45 0.48 20.48
N PRO A 36 -16.23 -0.61 20.62
CA PRO A 36 -16.43 -1.30 21.88
C PRO A 36 -15.11 -1.80 22.49
N SER A 37 -15.00 -1.77 23.82
CA SER A 37 -13.81 -2.24 24.56
C SER A 37 -13.48 -3.72 24.30
N ALA A 38 -14.50 -4.56 24.07
CA ALA A 38 -14.34 -5.97 23.72
C ALA A 38 -13.58 -6.20 22.39
N LEU A 39 -13.46 -5.17 21.54
CA LEU A 39 -12.76 -5.23 20.25
C LEU A 39 -11.41 -4.50 20.28
N HIS A 40 -10.85 -4.19 21.45
CA HIS A 40 -9.63 -3.39 21.57
C HIS A 40 -8.44 -3.90 20.74
N LEU A 41 -8.20 -5.21 20.72
CA LEU A 41 -7.10 -5.79 19.94
C LEU A 41 -7.33 -5.61 18.43
N TYR A 42 -8.54 -5.92 17.96
CA TYR A 42 -8.91 -5.79 16.56
C TYR A 42 -8.91 -4.31 16.10
N ARG A 43 -9.40 -3.42 16.97
CA ARG A 43 -9.33 -1.96 16.80
C ARG A 43 -7.89 -1.50 16.58
N ASN A 44 -6.96 -1.92 17.44
CA ASN A 44 -5.56 -1.52 17.32
C ASN A 44 -4.91 -2.03 16.04
N THR A 45 -5.24 -3.25 15.59
CA THR A 45 -4.74 -3.77 14.32
C THR A 45 -5.26 -2.98 13.11
N ILE A 46 -6.55 -2.60 13.12
CA ILE A 46 -7.11 -1.75 12.06
C ILE A 46 -6.50 -0.35 12.09
N LEU A 47 -6.34 0.26 13.27
CA LEU A 47 -5.69 1.57 13.40
C LEU A 47 -4.26 1.53 12.84
N ASN A 48 -3.48 0.50 13.17
CA ASN A 48 -2.13 0.32 12.65
C ASN A 48 -2.11 0.23 11.12
N LEU A 49 -2.95 -0.63 10.53
CA LEU A 49 -3.11 -0.72 9.07
C LEU A 49 -3.44 0.64 8.45
N THR A 50 -4.39 1.34 9.06
CA THR A 50 -4.93 2.60 8.56
C THR A 50 -3.89 3.72 8.61
N ILE A 51 -3.09 3.78 9.68
CA ILE A 51 -1.98 4.74 9.82
C ILE A 51 -0.96 4.52 8.70
N TRP A 52 -0.49 3.28 8.52
CA TRP A 52 0.47 2.97 7.47
C TRP A 52 -0.07 3.28 6.07
N TYR A 53 -1.35 2.95 5.84
CA TYR A 53 -2.01 3.22 4.59
C TYR A 53 -2.10 4.72 4.27
N TYR A 54 -2.65 5.54 5.18
CA TYR A 54 -2.77 6.97 4.91
C TYR A 54 -1.43 7.69 4.90
N LEU A 55 -0.43 7.20 5.64
CA LEU A 55 0.95 7.68 5.51
C LEU A 55 1.48 7.43 4.10
N ALA A 56 1.33 6.21 3.57
CA ALA A 56 1.72 5.89 2.19
C ALA A 56 0.97 6.73 1.15
N VAL A 57 -0.34 6.90 1.29
CA VAL A 57 -1.15 7.72 0.36
C VAL A 57 -0.73 9.19 0.40
N SER A 58 -0.46 9.74 1.58
CA SER A 58 -0.05 11.13 1.73
C SER A 58 1.33 11.37 1.13
N ILE A 59 2.29 10.49 1.41
CA ILE A 59 3.63 10.61 0.85
C ILE A 59 3.58 10.44 -0.67
N ASN A 60 2.91 9.41 -1.17
CA ASN A 60 2.88 9.16 -2.61
C ASN A 60 2.13 10.25 -3.38
N GLY A 61 0.94 10.66 -2.93
CA GLY A 61 0.09 11.55 -3.71
C GLY A 61 0.24 13.03 -3.42
N ILE A 62 0.92 13.43 -2.34
CA ILE A 62 1.21 14.84 -2.03
C ILE A 62 2.71 15.14 -2.16
N LEU A 63 3.56 14.32 -1.54
CA LEU A 63 4.99 14.61 -1.45
C LEU A 63 5.76 14.17 -2.70
N ILE A 64 5.50 12.97 -3.22
CA ILE A 64 6.27 12.38 -4.32
C ILE A 64 5.66 12.73 -5.68
N GLN A 65 4.37 12.39 -5.86
CA GLN A 65 3.63 12.44 -7.13
C GLN A 65 4.46 11.91 -8.30
N LEU A 66 4.62 10.58 -8.35
CA LEU A 66 5.31 9.93 -9.45
C LEU A 66 4.46 10.01 -10.72
N LEU A 67 4.97 10.72 -11.72
CA LEU A 67 4.48 10.70 -13.09
C LEU A 67 5.44 9.89 -13.95
N PHE A 68 4.95 9.27 -15.01
CA PHE A 68 5.82 8.67 -16.01
C PHE A 68 5.96 9.65 -17.18
N THR A 69 7.13 9.70 -17.79
CA THR A 69 7.43 10.52 -18.97
C THR A 69 8.42 9.80 -19.86
N ARG A 70 8.60 10.27 -21.09
CA ARG A 70 9.60 9.75 -22.02
C ARG A 70 10.73 10.77 -22.17
N HIS A 71 11.96 10.33 -21.95
CA HIS A 71 13.16 11.13 -22.18
C HIS A 71 14.12 10.32 -23.06
N GLU A 72 14.51 10.88 -24.21
CA GLU A 72 15.42 10.24 -25.17
C GLU A 72 15.03 8.80 -25.57
N GLY A 73 13.73 8.53 -25.67
CA GLY A 73 13.23 7.20 -26.03
C GLY A 73 12.99 6.26 -24.84
N GLN A 74 13.49 6.57 -23.65
CA GLN A 74 13.37 5.77 -22.43
C GLN A 74 12.18 6.20 -21.56
N LEU A 75 11.57 5.25 -20.86
CA LEU A 75 10.52 5.51 -19.88
C LEU A 75 11.16 5.91 -18.54
N CYS A 76 10.77 7.07 -18.04
CA CYS A 76 11.35 7.66 -16.84
C CYS A 76 10.26 8.06 -15.85
N GLY A 77 10.52 7.86 -14.57
CA GLY A 77 9.74 8.42 -13.49
C GLY A 77 10.12 9.88 -13.26
N LYS A 78 9.14 10.78 -13.22
CA LYS A 78 9.28 12.20 -12.94
C LYS A 78 8.59 12.49 -11.60
N TYR A 79 9.33 13.05 -10.65
CA TYR A 79 8.84 13.32 -9.29
C TYR A 79 8.44 14.79 -9.14
N VAL A 80 7.14 15.09 -9.18
CA VAL A 80 6.62 16.49 -9.23
C VAL A 80 5.96 16.98 -7.94
N GLY A 81 5.90 16.13 -6.90
CA GLY A 81 5.21 16.47 -5.66
C GLY A 81 5.98 17.48 -4.80
N LEU A 82 5.45 17.78 -3.61
CA LEU A 82 6.02 18.80 -2.71
C LEU A 82 7.49 18.54 -2.33
N ALA A 83 7.93 17.27 -2.31
CA ALA A 83 9.31 16.93 -1.99
C ALA A 83 10.32 17.48 -3.00
N SER A 84 9.91 17.68 -4.26
CA SER A 84 10.79 18.22 -5.31
C SER A 84 11.26 19.65 -5.01
N TYR A 85 10.44 20.46 -4.33
CA TYR A 85 10.81 21.83 -3.93
C TYR A 85 11.90 21.89 -2.85
N PHE A 86 12.14 20.79 -2.14
CA PHE A 86 13.19 20.67 -1.12
C PHE A 86 14.45 19.98 -1.66
N GLY A 87 14.49 19.67 -2.96
CA GLY A 87 15.62 19.06 -3.65
C GLY A 87 15.63 17.51 -3.62
N PRO A 88 16.61 16.88 -4.30
CA PRO A 88 16.63 15.43 -4.52
C PRO A 88 16.68 14.61 -3.24
N ALA A 89 17.42 15.08 -2.23
CA ALA A 89 17.54 14.38 -0.95
C ALA A 89 16.18 14.19 -0.26
N ALA A 90 15.30 15.20 -0.33
CA ALA A 90 13.95 15.12 0.19
C ALA A 90 13.10 14.13 -0.63
N VAL A 91 13.23 14.11 -1.96
CA VAL A 91 12.55 13.13 -2.82
C VAL A 91 12.98 11.71 -2.46
N PHE A 92 14.29 11.45 -2.34
CA PHE A 92 14.81 10.12 -1.96
C PHE A 92 14.32 9.68 -0.57
N ALA A 93 14.36 10.58 0.42
CA ALA A 93 13.83 10.30 1.75
C ALA A 93 12.33 9.96 1.70
N CYS A 94 11.55 10.73 0.94
CA CYS A 94 10.13 10.46 0.75
C CYS A 94 9.90 9.10 0.07
N VAL A 95 10.66 8.77 -0.98
CA VAL A 95 10.56 7.46 -1.66
C VAL A 95 10.83 6.32 -0.68
N ILE A 96 11.88 6.41 0.15
CA ILE A 96 12.18 5.40 1.18
C ILE A 96 11.03 5.25 2.18
N ILE A 97 10.54 6.37 2.75
CA ILE A 97 9.47 6.35 3.74
C ILE A 97 8.16 5.84 3.11
N CYS A 98 7.89 6.19 1.85
CA CYS A 98 6.73 5.70 1.11
C CYS A 98 6.79 4.18 0.94
N THR A 99 7.94 3.64 0.50
CA THR A 99 8.10 2.19 0.34
C THR A 99 7.93 1.47 1.67
N ILE A 100 8.54 1.96 2.74
CA ILE A 100 8.38 1.41 4.10
C ILE A 100 6.91 1.44 4.54
N SER A 101 6.20 2.53 4.25
CA SER A 101 4.79 2.67 4.63
C SER A 101 3.90 1.69 3.84
N CYS A 102 4.15 1.54 2.53
CA CYS A 102 3.45 0.58 1.68
C CYS A 102 3.66 -0.86 2.15
N THR A 103 4.89 -1.27 2.44
CA THR A 103 5.18 -2.64 2.89
C THR A 103 4.59 -2.91 4.27
N ASN A 104 4.67 -1.96 5.20
CA ASN A 104 4.05 -2.08 6.52
C ASN A 104 2.53 -2.12 6.45
N ALA A 105 1.90 -1.37 5.54
CA ALA A 105 0.46 -1.49 5.29
C ALA A 105 0.11 -2.92 4.83
N GLY A 106 0.89 -3.50 3.91
CA GLY A 106 0.73 -4.90 3.49
C GLY A 106 0.88 -5.91 4.64
N VAL A 107 1.89 -5.73 5.50
CA VAL A 107 2.09 -6.57 6.69
C VAL A 107 0.94 -6.41 7.69
N SER A 108 0.49 -5.19 7.94
CA SER A 108 -0.68 -4.94 8.79
C SER A 108 -1.94 -5.60 8.23
N MET A 109 -2.10 -5.62 6.91
CA MET A 109 -3.23 -6.28 6.24
C MET A 109 -3.22 -7.79 6.49
N LEU A 110 -2.04 -8.42 6.32
CA LEU A 110 -1.84 -9.83 6.60
C LEU A 110 -2.17 -10.14 8.07
N ILE A 111 -1.61 -9.36 8.99
CA ILE A 111 -1.85 -9.48 10.43
C ILE A 111 -3.36 -9.38 10.74
N CYS A 112 -4.06 -8.40 10.18
CA CYS A 112 -5.51 -8.23 10.37
C CYS A 112 -6.29 -9.47 9.95
N PHE A 113 -6.00 -10.06 8.79
CA PHE A 113 -6.68 -11.26 8.33
C PHE A 113 -6.32 -12.51 9.14
N VAL A 114 -5.08 -12.65 9.59
CA VAL A 114 -4.67 -13.75 10.48
C VAL A 114 -5.44 -13.67 11.81
N PHE A 115 -5.45 -12.51 12.47
CA PHE A 115 -6.21 -12.33 13.71
C PHE A 115 -7.70 -12.55 13.50
N ARG A 116 -8.24 -12.08 12.36
CA ARG A 116 -9.65 -12.28 12.02
C ARG A 116 -10.01 -13.75 11.84
N TYR A 117 -9.19 -14.49 11.12
CA TYR A 117 -9.35 -15.92 10.91
C TYR A 117 -9.31 -16.69 12.24
N VAL A 118 -8.33 -16.39 13.10
CA VAL A 118 -8.18 -16.98 14.44
C VAL A 118 -9.42 -16.70 15.30
N GLN A 119 -9.88 -15.44 15.33
CA GLN A 119 -11.06 -15.02 16.08
C GLN A 119 -12.33 -15.77 15.67
N ILE A 120 -12.59 -15.90 14.35
CA ILE A 120 -13.81 -16.56 13.85
C ILE A 120 -13.72 -18.08 13.99
N SER A 121 -12.54 -18.67 13.77
CA SER A 121 -12.37 -20.13 13.85
C SER A 121 -12.44 -20.66 15.27
N ASN A 122 -12.37 -19.79 16.29
CA ASN A 122 -12.24 -20.16 17.69
C ASN A 122 -11.10 -21.16 17.94
N ARG A 123 -10.11 -21.18 17.03
CA ARG A 123 -8.89 -21.98 17.17
C ARG A 123 -7.88 -21.13 17.89
N SER A 124 -7.14 -21.73 18.81
CA SER A 124 -5.90 -21.12 19.27
C SER A 124 -4.94 -20.97 18.08
N LEU A 125 -4.15 -19.89 18.09
CA LEU A 125 -2.99 -19.81 17.19
C LEU A 125 -2.17 -21.09 17.36
N PRO A 126 -1.63 -21.68 16.26
CA PRO A 126 -0.80 -22.87 16.33
C PRO A 126 0.24 -22.73 17.44
N THR A 127 0.54 -23.80 18.17
CA THR A 127 1.46 -23.79 19.33
C THR A 127 2.82 -23.15 19.01
N TYR A 128 3.28 -23.20 17.76
CA TYR A 128 4.47 -22.48 17.28
C TYR A 128 4.38 -20.95 17.46
N PHE A 129 3.20 -20.35 17.25
CA PHE A 129 2.94 -18.93 17.46
C PHE A 129 2.71 -18.56 18.93
N GLN A 130 2.55 -19.54 19.82
CA GLN A 130 2.38 -19.30 21.26
C GLN A 130 3.73 -19.09 21.98
N TRP A 131 4.85 -19.46 21.34
CA TRP A 131 6.20 -19.24 21.87
C TRP A 131 6.58 -17.76 21.98
N PHE A 132 5.95 -16.89 21.20
CA PHE A 132 6.14 -15.43 21.28
C PHE A 132 4.84 -14.76 21.73
N LYS A 133 4.97 -13.69 22.54
CA LYS A 133 3.86 -12.78 22.77
C LYS A 133 3.41 -12.23 21.40
N PRO A 134 2.11 -12.26 21.04
CA PRO A 134 1.64 -11.83 19.72
C PRO A 134 2.07 -10.41 19.33
N SER A 135 2.20 -9.52 20.32
CA SER A 135 2.73 -8.16 20.13
C SER A 135 4.18 -8.16 19.66
N THR A 136 5.04 -8.99 20.25
CA THR A 136 6.45 -9.13 19.87
C THR A 136 6.59 -9.59 18.41
N LEU A 137 5.78 -10.57 17.99
CA LEU A 137 5.76 -11.02 16.60
C LEU A 137 5.35 -9.90 15.64
N CYS A 138 4.33 -9.12 15.97
CA CYS A 138 3.90 -7.99 15.14
C CYS A 138 5.02 -6.95 15.00
N ILE A 139 5.71 -6.63 16.09
CA ILE A 139 6.86 -5.70 16.09
C ILE A 139 7.96 -6.24 15.18
N ILE A 140 8.34 -7.52 15.32
CA ILE A 140 9.38 -8.15 14.50
C ILE A 140 8.99 -8.08 13.02
N LEU A 141 7.75 -8.43 12.66
CA LEU A 141 7.28 -8.39 11.28
C LEU A 141 7.37 -6.97 10.69
N HIS A 142 6.97 -5.95 11.45
CA HIS A 142 7.06 -4.56 11.00
C HIS A 142 8.50 -4.06 10.85
N VAL A 143 9.37 -4.37 11.82
CA VAL A 143 10.79 -3.99 11.76
C VAL A 143 11.47 -4.68 10.57
N MET A 144 11.29 -6.00 10.43
CA MET A 144 11.88 -6.76 9.32
C MET A 144 11.35 -6.28 7.96
N SER A 145 10.05 -6.01 7.85
CA SER A 145 9.47 -5.46 6.63
C SER A 145 10.04 -4.09 6.29
N SER A 146 10.24 -3.23 7.29
CA SER A 146 10.84 -1.90 7.09
C SER A 146 12.30 -1.99 6.62
N LEU A 147 13.08 -2.90 7.20
CA LEU A 147 14.47 -3.15 6.78
C LEU A 147 14.55 -3.67 5.34
N ILE A 148 13.70 -4.64 5.00
CA ILE A 148 13.62 -5.19 3.64
C ILE A 148 13.19 -4.10 2.64
N ALA A 149 12.19 -3.28 2.98
CA ALA A 149 11.71 -2.19 2.15
C ALA A 149 12.77 -1.10 1.93
N GLY A 150 13.51 -0.73 2.99
CA GLY A 150 14.61 0.22 2.91
C GLY A 150 15.74 -0.30 2.05
N PHE A 151 16.17 -1.56 2.26
CA PHE A 151 17.19 -2.21 1.44
C PHE A 151 16.76 -2.30 -0.02
N TRP A 152 15.51 -2.68 -0.28
CA TRP A 152 14.95 -2.74 -1.63
C TRP A 152 14.98 -1.39 -2.34
N THR A 153 14.56 -0.34 -1.64
CA THR A 153 14.56 1.02 -2.18
C THR A 153 15.98 1.50 -2.45
N TYR A 154 16.91 1.20 -1.54
CA TYR A 154 18.33 1.51 -1.75
C TYR A 154 18.87 0.83 -3.01
N VAL A 155 18.59 -0.47 -3.19
CA VAL A 155 19.01 -1.20 -4.39
C VAL A 155 18.39 -0.56 -5.65
N PHE A 156 17.10 -0.22 -5.63
CA PHE A 156 16.44 0.48 -6.73
C PHE A 156 17.12 1.81 -7.07
N ILE A 157 17.36 2.66 -6.06
CA ILE A 157 18.03 3.96 -6.24
C ILE A 157 19.46 3.76 -6.77
N SER A 158 20.23 2.81 -6.24
CA SER A 158 21.62 2.57 -6.69
C SER A 158 21.74 2.09 -8.15
N ARG A 159 20.63 1.66 -8.77
CA ARG A 159 20.58 1.09 -10.12
C ARG A 159 19.80 1.94 -11.12
N THR A 160 19.22 3.05 -10.67
CA THR A 160 18.47 3.97 -11.52
C THR A 160 19.32 5.18 -11.85
N TYR A 161 19.20 5.67 -13.08
CA TYR A 161 19.88 6.88 -13.52
C TYR A 161 19.03 8.09 -13.14
N PHE A 162 19.57 8.95 -12.28
CA PHE A 162 18.91 10.17 -11.83
C PHE A 162 19.54 11.40 -12.45
N PHE A 163 18.70 12.32 -12.89
CA PHE A 163 19.10 13.64 -13.38
C PHE A 163 17.98 14.64 -13.09
N GLU A 164 18.32 15.92 -13.16
CA GLU A 164 17.39 17.00 -12.91
C GLU A 164 17.13 17.78 -14.20
N ILE A 165 15.85 18.05 -14.46
CA ILE A 165 15.43 18.99 -15.50
C ILE A 165 14.55 20.05 -14.83
N TYR A 166 14.98 21.31 -14.88
CA TYR A 166 14.27 22.44 -14.26
C TYR A 166 13.99 22.23 -12.75
N GLY A 167 14.94 21.61 -12.02
CA GLY A 167 14.81 21.31 -10.59
C GLY A 167 13.87 20.13 -10.26
N ILE A 168 13.36 19.42 -11.28
CA ILE A 168 12.52 18.23 -11.11
C ILE A 168 13.38 16.99 -11.31
N LEU A 169 13.36 16.10 -10.32
CA LEU A 169 14.10 14.84 -10.36
C LEU A 169 13.42 13.86 -11.32
N HIS A 170 14.21 13.34 -12.26
CA HIS A 170 13.84 12.28 -13.18
C HIS A 170 14.66 11.03 -12.86
N ALA A 171 14.02 9.87 -12.93
CA ALA A 171 14.62 8.56 -12.73
C ALA A 171 14.34 7.71 -13.97
N CYS A 172 15.35 7.49 -14.80
CA CYS A 172 15.26 6.58 -15.93
C CYS A 172 15.89 5.23 -15.55
N PHE A 173 15.37 4.16 -16.16
CA PHE A 173 16.03 2.87 -16.12
C PHE A 173 17.23 2.89 -17.07
N ASP A 174 18.42 2.68 -16.54
CA ASP A 174 19.63 2.55 -17.35
C ASP A 174 19.59 1.23 -18.13
N GLU A 175 19.61 1.32 -19.47
CA GLU A 175 19.64 0.17 -20.37
C GLU A 175 20.84 -0.76 -20.09
N ARG A 176 21.97 -0.23 -19.60
CA ARG A 176 23.14 -1.04 -19.25
C ARG A 176 22.89 -1.94 -18.04
N ASN A 177 21.94 -1.55 -17.18
CA ASN A 177 21.55 -2.28 -15.97
C ASN A 177 20.19 -2.99 -16.13
N TYR A 178 19.69 -3.14 -17.38
CA TYR A 178 18.38 -3.71 -17.67
C TYR A 178 18.16 -5.08 -17.02
N SER A 179 19.16 -5.98 -17.07
CA SER A 179 19.06 -7.30 -16.44
C SER A 179 18.80 -7.21 -14.93
N THR A 180 19.47 -6.29 -14.24
CA THR A 180 19.31 -6.08 -12.80
C THR A 180 17.95 -5.46 -12.49
N ALA A 181 17.52 -4.46 -13.27
CA ALA A 181 16.21 -3.83 -13.12
C ALA A 181 15.07 -4.84 -13.34
N VAL A 182 15.20 -5.74 -14.33
CA VAL A 182 14.25 -6.83 -14.58
C VAL A 182 14.23 -7.82 -13.42
N VAL A 183 15.38 -8.26 -12.93
CA VAL A 183 15.45 -9.17 -11.78
C VAL A 183 14.79 -8.55 -10.55
N ILE A 184 15.14 -7.31 -10.20
CA ILE A 184 14.53 -6.56 -9.11
C ILE A 184 13.01 -6.48 -9.31
N SER A 185 12.56 -5.97 -10.45
CA SER A 185 11.12 -5.82 -10.73
C SER A 185 10.36 -7.15 -10.66
N SER A 186 10.96 -8.24 -11.17
CA SER A 186 10.37 -9.58 -11.13
C SER A 186 10.28 -10.14 -9.71
N VAL A 187 11.31 -9.93 -8.87
CA VAL A 187 11.30 -10.35 -7.47
C VAL A 187 10.26 -9.55 -6.67
N ALA A 188 10.18 -8.23 -6.86
CA ALA A 188 9.12 -7.41 -6.25
C ALA A 188 7.73 -7.89 -6.67
N ALA A 189 7.51 -8.08 -7.97
CA ALA A 189 6.23 -8.56 -8.50
C ALA A 189 5.88 -9.94 -7.92
N GLY A 190 6.86 -10.86 -7.83
CA GLY A 190 6.69 -12.17 -7.21
C GLY A 190 6.32 -12.08 -5.73
N CYS A 191 7.00 -11.22 -4.95
CA CYS A 191 6.67 -10.98 -3.54
C CYS A 191 5.25 -10.40 -3.37
N ILE A 192 4.86 -9.43 -4.21
CA ILE A 192 3.52 -8.83 -4.19
C ILE A 192 2.46 -9.88 -4.55
N ALA A 193 2.71 -10.68 -5.59
CA ALA A 193 1.80 -11.74 -6.02
C ALA A 193 1.61 -12.81 -4.93
N LEU A 194 2.70 -13.24 -4.29
CA LEU A 194 2.67 -14.18 -3.18
C LEU A 194 1.88 -13.61 -1.99
N ALA A 195 2.17 -12.37 -1.58
CA ALA A 195 1.47 -11.71 -0.48
C ALA A 195 -0.03 -11.56 -0.77
N SER A 196 -0.38 -11.13 -1.99
CA SER A 196 -1.77 -10.99 -2.43
C SER A 196 -2.51 -12.32 -2.42
N THR A 197 -1.85 -13.39 -2.90
CA THR A 197 -2.40 -14.75 -2.89
C THR A 197 -2.62 -15.25 -1.47
N LEU A 198 -1.66 -15.04 -0.56
CA LEU A 198 -1.80 -15.42 0.85
C LEU A 198 -2.97 -14.70 1.52
N ILE A 199 -3.09 -13.39 1.31
CA ILE A 199 -4.21 -12.59 1.84
C ILE A 199 -5.54 -13.09 1.26
N PHE A 200 -5.60 -13.32 -0.06
CA PHE A 200 -6.79 -13.84 -0.72
C PHE A 200 -7.22 -15.21 -0.17
N CYS A 201 -6.26 -16.13 0.02
CA CYS A 201 -6.51 -17.41 0.68
C CYS A 201 -7.07 -17.23 2.09
N LEU A 202 -6.51 -16.31 2.89
CA LEU A 202 -7.01 -16.01 4.23
C LEU A 202 -8.43 -15.43 4.21
N VAL A 203 -8.76 -14.56 3.24
CA VAL A 203 -10.12 -14.03 3.04
C VAL A 203 -11.09 -15.19 2.79
N LEU A 204 -10.77 -16.08 1.84
CA LEU A 204 -11.60 -17.23 1.50
C LEU A 204 -11.77 -18.18 2.68
N MET A 205 -10.69 -18.50 3.40
CA MET A 205 -10.74 -19.32 4.60
C MET A 205 -11.60 -18.67 5.69
N THR A 206 -11.45 -17.37 5.92
CA THR A 206 -12.24 -16.61 6.90
C THR A 206 -13.72 -16.66 6.56
N ILE A 207 -14.09 -16.44 5.29
CA ILE A 207 -15.49 -16.52 4.83
C ILE A 207 -16.03 -17.94 4.98
N LYS A 208 -15.25 -18.95 4.61
CA LYS A 208 -15.65 -20.37 4.73
C LYS A 208 -15.93 -20.74 6.18
N VAL A 209 -15.03 -20.38 7.10
CA VAL A 209 -15.19 -20.64 8.53
C VAL A 209 -16.39 -19.88 9.10
N LEU A 210 -16.56 -18.60 8.72
CA LEU A 210 -17.72 -17.81 9.15
C LEU A 210 -19.04 -18.47 8.71
N ARG A 211 -19.09 -18.99 7.46
CA ARG A 211 -20.27 -19.71 6.95
C ARG A 211 -20.52 -21.01 7.70
N SER A 212 -19.47 -21.80 8.02
CA SER A 212 -19.65 -23.03 8.80
C SER A 212 -20.09 -22.76 10.24
N ALA A 213 -19.69 -21.64 10.83
CA ALA A 213 -20.07 -21.26 12.19
C ALA A 213 -21.48 -20.64 12.30
N LYS A 214 -22.18 -20.43 11.17
CA LYS A 214 -23.49 -19.76 11.13
C LYS A 214 -24.53 -20.40 12.04
N ALA A 215 -24.53 -21.72 12.18
CA ALA A 215 -25.49 -22.44 13.01
C ALA A 215 -25.30 -22.20 14.52
N PHE A 216 -24.09 -21.81 14.94
CA PHE A 216 -23.72 -21.62 16.35
C PHE A 216 -23.71 -20.15 16.78
N MET A 217 -24.07 -19.22 15.89
CA MET A 217 -24.07 -17.79 16.15
C MET A 217 -25.49 -17.23 16.09
N THR A 218 -25.78 -16.23 16.93
CA THR A 218 -27.01 -15.45 16.77
C THR A 218 -26.98 -14.71 15.43
N LYS A 219 -28.16 -14.43 14.85
CA LYS A 219 -28.30 -13.68 13.59
C LYS A 219 -27.60 -12.32 13.66
N GLN A 220 -27.64 -11.65 14.80
CA GLN A 220 -27.01 -10.36 15.03
C GLN A 220 -25.48 -10.48 15.04
N THR A 221 -24.93 -11.44 15.79
CA THR A 221 -23.48 -11.69 15.83
C THR A 221 -22.96 -12.07 14.45
N TYR A 222 -23.63 -12.98 13.73
CA TYR A 222 -23.23 -13.36 12.37
C TYR A 222 -23.19 -12.17 11.42
N ARG A 223 -24.22 -11.30 11.43
CA ARG A 223 -24.26 -10.09 10.60
C ARG A 223 -23.12 -9.13 10.92
N LEU A 224 -22.83 -8.91 12.21
CA LEU A 224 -21.72 -8.07 12.64
C LEU A 224 -20.37 -8.65 12.16
N GLN A 225 -20.16 -9.96 12.34
CA GLN A 225 -18.92 -10.61 11.90
C GLN A 225 -18.77 -10.57 10.37
N LEU A 226 -19.85 -10.73 9.63
CA LEU A 226 -19.82 -10.59 8.17
C LEU A 226 -19.46 -9.15 7.76
N LEU A 227 -20.09 -8.16 8.36
CA LEU A 227 -19.83 -6.75 8.07
C LEU A 227 -18.38 -6.36 8.34
N LEU A 228 -17.80 -6.78 9.47
CA LEU A 228 -16.39 -6.52 9.78
C LEU A 228 -15.44 -7.16 8.76
N THR A 229 -15.73 -8.39 8.32
CA THR A 229 -14.91 -9.06 7.30
C THR A 229 -15.04 -8.36 5.94
N VAL A 230 -16.24 -7.93 5.56
CA VAL A 230 -16.47 -7.17 4.31
C VAL A 230 -15.75 -5.82 4.37
N ASN A 231 -15.86 -5.09 5.48
CA ASN A 231 -15.17 -3.81 5.66
C ASN A 231 -13.65 -3.98 5.55
N LEU A 232 -13.09 -5.07 6.09
CA LEU A 232 -11.67 -5.36 5.94
C LEU A 232 -11.30 -5.65 4.48
N VAL A 233 -12.13 -6.37 3.72
CA VAL A 233 -11.91 -6.58 2.28
C VAL A 233 -12.01 -5.26 1.50
N VAL A 234 -12.96 -4.38 1.83
CA VAL A 234 -13.07 -3.05 1.20
C VAL A 234 -11.80 -2.22 1.47
N LEU A 235 -11.31 -2.24 2.72
CA LEU A 235 -10.06 -1.58 3.10
C LEU A 235 -8.82 -2.19 2.41
N MET A 236 -8.88 -3.48 2.02
CA MET A 236 -7.85 -4.12 1.20
C MET A 236 -7.82 -3.59 -0.23
N VAL A 237 -8.99 -3.31 -0.80
CA VAL A 237 -9.17 -2.94 -2.20
C VAL A 237 -8.98 -1.44 -2.42
N SER A 238 -9.29 -0.61 -1.41
CA SER A 238 -9.16 0.85 -1.51
C SER A 238 -7.76 1.35 -1.95
N PRO A 239 -6.62 0.79 -1.50
CA PRO A 239 -5.29 1.19 -1.98
C PRO A 239 -5.12 0.97 -3.49
N PHE A 240 -5.62 -0.15 -4.00
CA PHE A 240 -5.55 -0.45 -5.43
C PHE A 240 -6.38 0.53 -6.25
N VAL A 241 -7.55 0.94 -5.74
CA VAL A 241 -8.42 1.92 -6.41
C VAL A 241 -7.79 3.32 -6.38
N PHE A 242 -7.36 3.81 -5.22
CA PHE A 242 -6.89 5.19 -5.09
C PHE A 242 -5.46 5.41 -5.59
N THR A 243 -4.61 4.38 -5.60
CA THR A 243 -3.20 4.49 -5.99
C THR A 243 -2.89 3.72 -7.27
N GLY A 244 -3.44 2.50 -7.40
CA GLY A 244 -3.18 1.65 -8.56
C GLY A 244 -3.83 2.19 -9.84
N VAL A 245 -5.07 2.70 -9.76
CA VAL A 245 -5.78 3.23 -10.95
C VAL A 245 -5.06 4.45 -11.54
N PRO A 246 -4.66 5.49 -10.77
CA PRO A 246 -3.91 6.62 -11.33
C PRO A 246 -2.58 6.21 -11.97
N LEU A 247 -1.84 5.28 -11.35
CA LEU A 247 -0.59 4.77 -11.90
C LEU A 247 -0.82 3.99 -13.21
N ALA A 248 -1.80 3.09 -13.22
CA ALA A 248 -2.14 2.31 -14.41
C ALA A 248 -2.64 3.19 -15.55
N PHE A 249 -3.47 4.20 -15.23
CA PHE A 249 -3.95 5.19 -16.19
C PHE A 249 -2.80 6.00 -16.79
N ASN A 250 -1.87 6.47 -15.96
CA ASN A 250 -0.69 7.21 -16.42
C ASN A 250 0.18 6.37 -17.37
N SER A 251 0.48 5.13 -16.96
CA SER A 251 1.22 4.17 -17.79
C SER A 251 0.51 3.88 -19.12
N PHE A 252 -0.82 3.73 -19.10
CA PHE A 252 -1.62 3.52 -20.31
C PHE A 252 -1.60 4.74 -21.23
N CYS A 253 -1.75 5.95 -20.69
CA CYS A 253 -1.70 7.18 -21.49
C CYS A 253 -0.39 7.33 -22.25
N ILE A 254 0.74 7.00 -21.60
CA ILE A 254 2.06 7.04 -22.24
C ILE A 254 2.18 5.96 -23.32
N TYR A 255 1.66 4.76 -23.06
CA TYR A 255 1.64 3.70 -24.05
C TYR A 255 0.86 4.10 -25.31
N CYS A 256 -0.32 4.73 -25.16
CA CYS A 256 -1.09 5.26 -26.30
C CYS A 256 -0.31 6.33 -27.08
N GLN A 257 0.34 7.26 -26.37
CA GLN A 257 1.21 8.27 -27.01
C GLN A 257 2.37 7.65 -27.80
N VAL A 258 2.90 6.50 -27.37
CA VAL A 258 3.97 5.79 -28.09
C VAL A 258 3.48 5.13 -29.37
N ILE A 259 2.25 4.62 -29.39
CA ILE A 259 1.69 3.89 -30.54
C ILE A 259 0.97 4.84 -31.53
N GLY A 260 0.75 6.10 -31.15
CA GLY A 260 0.13 7.10 -32.02
C GLY A 260 -1.39 6.91 -32.18
N ILE A 261 -2.03 6.34 -31.16
CA ILE A 261 -3.49 6.26 -31.02
C ILE A 261 -3.94 7.42 -30.14
#